data_AF-A0A937NJB2-F1
#
_entry.id   AF-A0A937NJB2-F1
#
_cell.length_a   1.000
_cell.length_b   1.000
_cell.length_c   1.000
_cell.angle_alpha   90.00
_cell.angle_beta   90.00
_cell.angle_gamma   90.00
#
_symmetry.space_group_name_H-M   'P 1'
#
loop_
_entity.id
_entity.type
_entity.pdbx_description
1 polymer ?
#
loop_
_entity_poly.entity_id
_entity_poly.type
_entity_poly.pdbx_seq_one_letter_code
_entity_poly.pdbx_strand_id
1 'polypeptide(L)'
;MENGDVEVVLNQAARELLLLESSDWPFLVTTGQAREYAIQRFTGHVERFERLVASVEEGRPDRALAEELWDKVFPEVDYRWWATT
;
A
#
# COMPACT_ATOMS: atom_id res chain seq x y z
N MET A 1 -19.46 -6.73 12.57
CA MET A 1 -18.77 -5.96 11.53
C MET A 1 -17.75 -6.92 10.93
N GLU A 2 -17.87 -7.21 9.64
CA GLU A 2 -17.21 -8.38 9.03
C GLU A 2 -15.69 -8.25 9.07
N ASN A 3 -15.05 -9.22 9.73
CA ASN A 3 -13.60 -9.34 9.85
C ASN A 3 -12.91 -9.43 8.47
N GLY A 4 -13.67 -9.79 7.41
CA GLY A 4 -13.17 -9.94 6.05
C GLY A 4 -12.84 -8.62 5.34
N ASP A 5 -13.57 -7.52 5.63
CA ASP A 5 -13.29 -6.24 4.98
C ASP A 5 -12.00 -5.63 5.52
N VAL A 6 -11.76 -5.75 6.82
CA VAL A 6 -10.48 -5.37 7.45
C VAL A 6 -9.33 -6.15 6.82
N GLU A 7 -9.46 -7.46 6.64
CA GLU A 7 -8.43 -8.30 6.03
C GLU A 7 -8.13 -7.87 4.58
N VAL A 8 -9.15 -7.62 3.77
CA VAL A 8 -8.97 -7.15 2.37
C VAL A 8 -8.24 -5.82 2.33
N VAL A 9 -8.67 -4.86 3.15
CA VAL A 9 -8.08 -3.50 3.20
C VAL A 9 -6.64 -3.55 3.70
N LEU A 10 -6.37 -4.29 4.79
CA LEU A 10 -5.01 -4.40 5.34
C LEU A 10 -4.07 -5.17 4.42
N ASN A 11 -4.55 -6.21 3.71
CA ASN A 11 -3.73 -6.88 2.70
C ASN A 11 -3.40 -5.94 1.54
N GLN A 12 -4.33 -5.07 1.12
CA GLN A 12 -4.01 -4.05 0.12
C GLN A 12 -3.04 -2.98 0.65
N ALA A 13 -3.21 -2.54 1.91
CA ALA A 13 -2.25 -1.64 2.54
C ALA A 13 -0.85 -2.28 2.60
N ALA A 14 -0.75 -3.55 2.93
CA ALA A 14 0.52 -4.30 2.90
C ALA A 14 1.16 -4.31 1.50
N ARG A 15 0.38 -4.39 0.41
CA ARG A 15 0.92 -4.23 -0.96
C ARG A 15 1.47 -2.85 -1.21
N GLU A 16 0.73 -1.81 -0.83
CA GLU A 16 1.20 -0.43 -0.99
C GLU A 16 2.48 -0.18 -0.19
N LEU A 17 2.61 -0.77 1.00
CA LEU A 17 3.83 -0.72 1.80
C LEU A 17 5.02 -1.42 1.10
N LEU A 18 4.83 -2.63 0.57
CA LEU A 18 5.89 -3.31 -0.19
C LEU A 18 6.32 -2.52 -1.43
N LEU A 19 5.38 -1.90 -2.13
CA LEU A 19 5.66 -1.06 -3.30
C LEU A 19 6.40 0.22 -2.89
N LEU A 20 6.04 0.80 -1.74
CA LEU A 20 6.70 1.97 -1.14
C LEU A 20 8.17 1.69 -0.79
N GLU A 21 8.45 0.48 -0.29
CA GLU A 21 9.79 0.05 0.17
C GLU A 21 10.77 -0.28 -0.96
N SER A 22 10.36 -0.22 -2.23
CA SER A 22 11.26 -0.48 -3.36
C SER A 22 12.46 0.48 -3.37
N SER A 23 13.66 -0.08 -3.47
CA SER A 23 14.91 0.68 -3.62
C SER A 23 15.02 1.44 -4.94
N ASP A 24 14.16 1.15 -5.91
CA ASP A 24 14.15 1.83 -7.20
C ASP A 24 13.83 3.32 -7.06
N TRP A 25 12.95 3.69 -6.13
CA TRP A 25 12.55 5.09 -5.95
C TRP A 25 13.72 6.01 -5.61
N PRO A 26 14.50 5.77 -4.54
CA PRO A 26 15.69 6.59 -4.27
C PRO A 26 16.77 6.44 -5.35
N PHE A 27 16.89 5.29 -6.00
CA PHE A 27 17.85 5.09 -7.10
C PHE A 27 17.54 5.96 -8.33
N LEU A 28 16.28 5.98 -8.78
CA LEU A 28 15.84 6.78 -9.92
C LEU A 28 15.91 8.29 -9.65
N VAL A 29 15.71 8.70 -8.40
CA VAL A 29 15.89 10.10 -7.97
C VAL A 29 17.37 10.50 -8.00
N THR A 30 18.25 9.67 -7.46
CA THR A 30 19.69 9.98 -7.33
C THR A 30 20.44 9.92 -8.66
N THR A 31 20.08 9.01 -9.56
CA THR A 31 20.69 8.89 -10.89
C THR A 31 20.13 9.88 -11.92
N GLY A 32 19.04 10.59 -11.58
CA GLY A 32 18.40 11.58 -12.45
C GLY A 32 17.67 11.00 -13.68
N GLN A 33 17.55 9.68 -13.79
CA GLN A 33 16.94 9.02 -14.95
C GLN A 33 15.43 9.29 -15.06
N ALA A 34 14.71 9.26 -13.94
CA ALA A 34 13.26 9.42 -13.91
C ALA A 34 12.78 10.05 -12.59
N ARG A 35 13.43 11.15 -12.17
CA ARG A 35 13.23 11.75 -10.85
C ARG A 35 11.78 12.09 -10.53
N GLU A 36 11.09 12.80 -11.43
CA GLU A 36 9.70 13.24 -11.21
C GLU A 36 8.75 12.03 -11.13
N TYR A 37 8.94 11.06 -12.01
CA TYR A 37 8.19 9.80 -11.99
C TYR A 37 8.39 9.04 -10.67
N ALA A 38 9.63 8.89 -10.21
CA ALA A 38 9.93 8.19 -8.96
C ALA A 38 9.29 8.89 -7.75
N ILE A 39 9.35 10.22 -7.68
CA ILE A 39 8.68 11.00 -6.64
C ILE A 39 7.17 10.80 -6.70
N GLN A 40 6.56 10.93 -7.89
CA GLN A 40 5.11 10.76 -8.05
C GLN A 40 4.64 9.35 -7.66
N ARG A 41 5.38 8.31 -8.04
CA ARG A 41 5.05 6.92 -7.68
C ARG A 41 5.20 6.69 -6.19
N PHE A 42 6.31 7.10 -5.60
CA PHE A 42 6.53 6.98 -4.15
C PHE A 42 5.41 7.66 -3.36
N THR A 43 5.13 8.94 -3.64
CA THR A 43 4.07 9.69 -2.96
C THR A 43 2.70 9.05 -3.18
N GLY A 44 2.41 8.55 -4.39
CA GLY A 44 1.15 7.85 -4.64
C GLY A 44 0.98 6.56 -3.85
N HIS A 45 2.05 5.82 -3.58
CA HIS A 45 2.01 4.64 -2.71
C HIS A 45 1.81 5.04 -1.23
N VAL A 46 2.47 6.11 -0.76
CA VAL A 46 2.24 6.67 0.59
C VAL A 46 0.78 7.06 0.78
N GLU A 47 0.22 7.87 -0.12
CA GLU A 47 -1.15 8.37 0.00
C GLU A 47 -2.19 7.25 0.00
N ARG A 48 -1.99 6.21 -0.81
CA ARG A 48 -2.87 5.03 -0.84
C ARG A 48 -2.77 4.23 0.45
N PHE A 49 -1.55 3.95 0.91
CA PHE A 49 -1.31 3.25 2.17
C PHE A 49 -2.01 3.96 3.34
N GLU A 50 -1.77 5.26 3.49
CA GLU A 50 -2.34 6.08 4.57
C GLU A 50 -3.86 6.09 4.53
N ARG A 51 -4.47 6.25 3.34
CA ARG A 51 -5.94 6.20 3.19
C ARG A 51 -6.54 4.85 3.58
N LEU A 52 -5.91 3.75 3.18
CA LEU A 52 -6.39 2.40 3.52
C LEU A 52 -6.31 2.17 5.03
N VAL A 53 -5.17 2.48 5.65
CA VAL A 53 -4.98 2.32 7.11
C VAL A 53 -5.94 3.21 7.89
N ALA A 54 -6.07 4.48 7.52
CA ALA A 54 -6.99 5.41 8.17
C ALA A 54 -8.44 4.90 8.13
N SER A 55 -8.88 4.30 7.02
CA SER A 55 -10.23 3.72 6.91
C SER A 55 -10.48 2.61 7.96
N VAL A 56 -9.46 1.79 8.25
CA VAL A 56 -9.54 0.73 9.26
C VAL A 56 -9.54 1.33 10.67
N GLU A 57 -8.67 2.30 10.93
CA GLU A 57 -8.58 3.00 12.22
C GLU A 57 -9.87 3.75 12.57
N GLU A 58 -10.55 4.31 11.57
CA GLU A 58 -11.86 4.96 11.70
C GLU A 58 -13.02 3.96 11.92
N GLY A 59 -12.74 2.66 11.90
CA GLY A 59 -13.75 1.60 12.02
C GLY A 59 -14.67 1.49 10.80
N ARG A 60 -14.26 2.05 9.65
CA ARG A 60 -14.98 2.01 8.37
C ARG A 60 -14.06 1.54 7.24
N PRO A 61 -13.63 0.25 7.22
CA PRO A 61 -12.70 -0.26 6.22
C PRO A 61 -13.21 0.00 4.79
N ASP A 62 -12.43 0.70 3.98
CA ASP A 62 -12.81 1.06 2.62
C ASP A 62 -12.44 -0.06 1.63
N ARG A 63 -13.29 -1.09 1.60
CA ARG A 63 -13.12 -2.23 0.68
C ARG A 63 -13.15 -1.81 -0.79
N ALA A 64 -13.98 -0.83 -1.15
CA ALA A 64 -14.09 -0.39 -2.53
C ALA A 64 -12.77 0.23 -3.02
N LEU A 65 -12.13 1.05 -2.18
CA LEU A 65 -10.79 1.56 -2.46
C LEU A 65 -9.76 0.43 -2.56
N ALA A 66 -9.81 -0.57 -1.67
CA ALA A 66 -8.90 -1.70 -1.73
C ALA A 66 -9.03 -2.51 -3.04
N GLU A 67 -10.25 -2.72 -3.53
CA GLU A 67 -10.54 -3.40 -4.79
C GLU A 67 -10.17 -2.55 -6.02
N GLU A 68 -10.35 -1.23 -5.96
CA GLU A 68 -9.92 -0.28 -7.01
C GLU A 68 -8.39 -0.31 -7.21
N LEU A 69 -7.65 -0.38 -6.09
CA LEU A 69 -6.19 -0.36 -6.08
C LEU A 69 -5.57 -1.74 -6.34
N TRP A 70 -6.36 -2.78 -6.52
CA TRP A 70 -5.86 -4.14 -6.71
C TRP A 70 -5.09 -4.30 -8.03
N ASP A 71 -3.79 -4.08 -7.95
CA ASP A 71 -2.81 -4.54 -8.92
C ASP A 71 -2.35 -5.94 -8.49
N LYS A 72 -2.34 -6.93 -9.39
CA LYS A 72 -2.16 -8.37 -9.06
C LYS A 72 -0.75 -8.74 -8.56
N VAL A 73 0.03 -7.76 -8.13
CA VAL A 73 1.37 -7.89 -7.58
C VAL A 73 1.24 -8.37 -6.12
N PHE A 74 2.01 -9.40 -5.75
CA PHE A 74 1.94 -10.05 -4.43
C PHE A 74 0.52 -10.56 -4.06
N PRO A 75 -0.04 -11.53 -4.82
CA PRO A 75 -1.38 -12.07 -4.54
C PRO A 75 -1.47 -12.75 -3.17
N GLU A 76 -0.36 -13.32 -2.69
CA GLU A 76 -0.24 -14.08 -1.44
C GLU A 76 0.15 -13.21 -0.22
N VAL A 77 0.21 -11.88 -0.36
CA VAL A 77 0.59 -11.00 0.76
C VAL A 77 -0.43 -11.11 1.89
N ASP A 78 0.10 -11.12 3.11
CA ASP A 78 -0.67 -11.17 4.33
C ASP A 78 -0.20 -10.05 5.26
N TYR A 79 -1.10 -9.14 5.64
CA TYR A 79 -0.78 -8.03 6.54
C TYR A 79 -0.22 -8.50 7.89
N ARG A 80 -0.49 -9.75 8.29
CA ARG A 80 0.01 -10.34 9.53
C ARG A 80 1.52 -10.58 9.52
N TRP A 81 2.21 -10.47 8.38
CA TRP A 81 3.68 -10.50 8.34
C TRP A 81 4.33 -9.38 9.14
N TRP A 82 3.62 -8.27 9.36
CA TRP A 82 4.06 -7.15 10.21
C TRP A 82 3.56 -7.24 11.65
N ALA A 83 2.82 -8.29 12.02
CA ALA A 83 2.40 -8.49 13.40
C ALA A 83 3.60 -8.82 14.28
N THR A 84 3.74 -8.09 15.39
CA THR A 84 4.71 -8.46 16.44
C THR A 84 4.11 -9.58 17.29
N THR A 85 4.95 -10.55 17.67
CA THR A 85 4.57 -11.67 18.55
C THR A 85 4.51 -11.25 20.01
#